data_AF-A0AAV4UBX8-F1
#
_entry.id   AF-A0AAV4UBX8-F1
#
_cell.length_a   1.000
_cell.length_b   1.000
_cell.length_c   1.000
_cell.angle_alpha   90.00
_cell.angle_beta   90.00
_cell.angle_gamma   90.00
#
_symmetry.space_group_name_H-M   'P 1'
#
loop_
_entity.id
_entity.type
_entity.pdbx_description
1 polymer ?
#
loop_
_entity_poly.entity_id
_entity_poly.type
_entity_poly.pdbx_seq_one_letter_code
_entity_poly.pdbx_strand_id
1 'polypeptide(L)'
;MEAVASTRRNFSFGSTQQEFLMQGSIMDTCCEVLLHRLRGLCDNADENPETFHDYEMVFQIRGPTGTPLVLRARQALDHPEMPWHLRYIGLPEMGDKTRATMIRNCIDVDTSNNLVQFLNELGFRLDYEFVLKGFMFRKGRMKVTVAKICRLLQQNNPDSIEPVSQSYLVELSVVAPTGQEALADEMKAFSEQLKPLVQLDKFDHRRLQHV
;
A
#
# COMPACT_ATOMS: atom_id res chain seq x y z
N MET A 1 -26.83 23.02 4.70
CA MET A 1 -26.70 21.76 3.96
C MET A 1 -25.79 22.04 2.78
N GLU A 2 -24.48 21.98 2.99
CA GLU A 2 -23.50 22.13 1.91
C GLU A 2 -23.25 20.79 1.26
N ALA A 3 -23.33 20.76 -0.06
CA ALA A 3 -23.09 19.57 -0.87
C ALA A 3 -21.60 19.24 -0.83
N VAL A 4 -21.26 18.09 -0.26
CA VAL A 4 -19.92 17.50 -0.38
C VAL A 4 -19.69 17.19 -1.86
N ALA A 5 -18.78 17.92 -2.49
CA ALA A 5 -18.36 17.69 -3.86
C ALA A 5 -17.59 16.35 -3.93
N SER A 6 -18.32 15.27 -4.17
CA SER A 6 -17.77 14.00 -4.63
C SER A 6 -17.06 14.27 -5.97
N THR A 7 -15.74 14.41 -5.91
CA THR A 7 -14.90 14.44 -7.11
C THR A 7 -14.96 13.05 -7.73
N ARG A 8 -15.96 12.83 -8.61
CA ARG A 8 -16.02 11.65 -9.47
C ARG A 8 -14.78 11.65 -10.36
N ARG A 9 -13.75 10.88 -9.99
CA ARG A 9 -12.69 10.51 -10.93
C ARG A 9 -13.35 9.67 -12.01
N ASN A 10 -13.37 10.18 -13.24
CA ASN A 10 -13.74 9.39 -14.41
C ASN A 10 -12.77 8.21 -14.52
N PHE A 11 -13.22 7.01 -14.13
CA PHE A 11 -12.53 5.78 -14.43
C PHE A 11 -12.69 5.49 -15.92
N SER A 12 -11.62 5.68 -16.70
CA SER A 12 -11.53 5.12 -18.04
C SER A 12 -11.50 3.60 -17.92
N PHE A 13 -12.62 2.94 -18.21
CA PHE A 13 -12.66 1.50 -18.49
C PHE A 13 -11.83 1.25 -19.77
N GLY A 14 -10.53 1.04 -19.64
CA GLY A 14 -9.67 0.78 -20.80
C GLY A 14 -8.16 0.82 -20.58
N SER A 15 -7.64 1.38 -19.47
CA SER A 15 -6.21 1.33 -19.16
C SER A 15 -5.95 0.40 -17.98
N THR A 16 -5.26 -0.71 -18.23
CA THR A 16 -4.69 -1.55 -17.16
C THR A 16 -3.70 -0.70 -16.37
N GLN A 17 -3.99 -0.45 -15.09
CA GLN A 17 -3.09 0.26 -14.19
C GLN A 17 -2.07 -0.72 -13.62
N GLN A 18 -0.81 -0.32 -13.66
CA GLN A 18 0.32 -1.02 -13.07
C GLN A 18 0.81 -0.24 -11.86
N GLU A 19 1.07 -0.97 -10.77
CA GLU A 19 1.81 -0.47 -9.62
C GLU A 19 3.29 -0.84 -9.77
N PHE A 20 4.15 0.16 -9.67
CA PHE A 20 5.58 0.01 -9.48
C PHE A 20 5.86 0.11 -7.98
N LEU A 21 6.58 -0.86 -7.40
CA LEU A 21 6.81 -0.94 -5.97
C LEU A 21 8.28 -1.24 -5.65
N MET A 22 8.83 -0.54 -4.67
CA MET A 22 10.06 -0.89 -3.96
C MET A 22 9.77 -0.90 -2.46
N GLN A 23 10.40 -1.82 -1.74
CA GLN A 23 10.19 -1.98 -0.30
C GLN A 23 11.53 -2.03 0.44
N GLY A 24 11.51 -1.58 1.67
CA GLY A 24 12.61 -1.70 2.61
C GLY A 24 12.08 -1.59 4.04
N SER A 25 12.96 -1.60 5.01
CA SER A 25 12.58 -1.41 6.41
C SER A 25 13.65 -0.66 7.16
N ILE A 26 13.24 -0.03 8.25
CA ILE A 26 14.13 0.66 9.18
C ILE A 26 13.77 0.29 10.62
N MET A 27 14.74 0.34 11.52
CA MET A 27 14.48 0.21 12.96
C MET A 27 13.69 1.41 13.48
N ASP A 28 12.94 1.22 14.56
CA ASP A 28 12.14 2.27 15.20
C ASP A 28 12.99 3.51 15.56
N THR A 29 14.23 3.29 16.01
CA THR A 29 15.19 4.34 16.34
C THR A 29 15.59 5.23 15.16
N CYS A 30 15.41 4.76 13.92
CA CYS A 30 15.76 5.48 12.71
C CYS A 30 14.57 6.23 12.09
N CYS A 31 13.36 6.07 12.63
CA CYS A 31 12.13 6.59 12.05
C CYS A 31 12.18 8.11 11.90
N GLU A 32 12.45 8.85 12.97
CA GLU A 32 12.47 10.32 12.95
C GLU A 32 13.49 10.88 11.95
N VAL A 33 14.66 10.24 11.84
CA VAL A 33 15.72 10.64 10.91
C VAL A 33 15.25 10.47 9.46
N LEU A 34 14.60 9.34 9.15
CA LEU A 34 14.03 9.11 7.82
C LEU A 34 12.91 10.11 7.51
N LEU A 35 11.99 10.37 8.45
CA LEU A 35 10.91 11.34 8.27
C LEU A 35 11.44 12.75 8.02
N HIS A 36 12.50 13.17 8.72
CA HIS A 36 13.15 14.44 8.48
C HIS A 36 13.78 14.51 7.09
N ARG A 37 14.45 13.43 6.64
CA ARG A 37 15.00 13.36 5.28
C ARG A 37 13.91 13.42 4.21
N LEU A 38 12.81 12.70 4.39
CA LEU A 38 11.69 12.68 3.44
C LEU A 38 11.03 14.05 3.32
N ARG A 39 10.86 14.79 4.43
CA ARG A 39 10.39 16.19 4.40
C ARG A 39 11.23 17.07 3.48
N GLY A 40 12.56 16.94 3.52
CA GLY A 40 13.45 17.73 2.66
C GLY A 40 13.48 17.30 1.19
N LEU A 41 12.91 16.14 0.83
CA LEU A 41 12.96 15.59 -0.53
C LEU A 41 11.59 15.55 -1.24
N CYS A 42 10.51 15.51 -0.46
CA CYS A 42 9.13 15.42 -0.93
C CYS A 42 8.49 16.80 -1.00
N ASP A 43 7.41 16.91 -1.77
CA ASP A 43 6.79 18.20 -2.11
C ASP A 43 6.06 18.83 -0.90
N ASN A 44 5.81 18.05 0.14
CA ASN A 44 5.13 18.46 1.37
C ASN A 44 6.11 19.00 2.43
N ALA A 45 7.16 19.72 2.00
CA ALA A 45 8.28 20.11 2.87
C ALA A 45 7.87 21.05 4.04
N ASP A 46 6.85 21.87 3.82
CA ASP A 46 6.40 22.90 4.78
C ASP A 46 5.24 22.43 5.68
N GLU A 47 4.73 21.21 5.46
CA GLU A 47 3.61 20.65 6.21
C GLU A 47 4.05 19.54 7.16
N ASN A 48 3.27 19.30 8.21
CA ASN A 48 3.45 18.10 9.02
C ASN A 48 3.26 16.85 8.13
N PRO A 49 4.06 15.79 8.32
CA PRO A 49 3.88 14.56 7.57
C PRO A 49 2.43 14.07 7.69
N GLU A 50 1.79 13.80 6.55
CA GLU A 50 0.44 13.25 6.52
C GLU A 50 0.45 11.89 7.23
N THR A 51 -0.35 11.76 8.28
CA THR A 51 -0.48 10.49 9.00
C THR A 51 -1.66 9.69 8.46
N PHE A 52 -1.57 8.38 8.58
CA PHE A 52 -2.68 7.49 8.28
C PHE A 52 -2.78 6.38 9.32
N HIS A 53 -3.99 5.88 9.49
CA HIS A 53 -4.35 4.80 10.40
C HIS A 53 -5.44 3.97 9.72
N ASP A 54 -5.01 2.89 9.07
CA ASP A 54 -5.83 2.10 8.17
C ASP A 54 -6.05 0.71 8.76
N TYR A 55 -7.30 0.28 8.81
CA TYR A 55 -7.68 -1.10 9.05
C TYR A 55 -7.74 -1.85 7.72
N GLU A 56 -6.92 -2.87 7.55
CA GLU A 56 -6.86 -3.71 6.35
C GLU A 56 -7.32 -5.13 6.65
N MET A 57 -8.24 -5.62 5.82
CA MET A 57 -8.74 -7.00 5.81
C MET A 57 -8.41 -7.64 4.47
N VAL A 58 -7.74 -8.79 4.50
CA VAL A 58 -7.35 -9.54 3.31
C VAL A 58 -8.29 -10.71 3.10
N PHE A 59 -9.00 -10.69 2.00
CA PHE A 59 -9.97 -11.70 1.60
C PHE A 59 -9.41 -12.57 0.48
N GLN A 60 -9.72 -13.86 0.51
CA GLN A 60 -9.36 -14.79 -0.55
C GLN A 60 -10.53 -15.67 -0.97
N ILE A 61 -10.55 -16.05 -2.24
CA ILE A 61 -11.44 -17.09 -2.77
C ILE A 61 -10.62 -18.02 -3.69
N ARG A 62 -10.98 -19.31 -3.74
CA ARG A 62 -10.32 -20.24 -4.65
C ARG A 62 -10.60 -19.81 -6.09
N GLY A 63 -9.54 -19.51 -6.84
CA GLY A 63 -9.65 -19.20 -8.26
C GLY A 63 -9.90 -20.46 -9.10
N PRO A 64 -10.41 -20.29 -10.34
CA PRO A 64 -10.73 -21.40 -11.24
C PRO A 64 -9.48 -22.22 -11.64
N THR A 65 -8.29 -21.62 -11.60
CA THR A 65 -7.00 -22.24 -11.94
C THR A 65 -6.24 -22.78 -10.73
N GLY A 66 -6.86 -22.78 -9.54
CA GLY A 66 -6.24 -23.20 -8.28
C GLY A 66 -5.44 -22.11 -7.57
N THR A 67 -5.04 -21.03 -8.25
CA THR A 67 -4.44 -19.85 -7.60
C THR A 67 -5.54 -19.05 -6.88
N PRO A 68 -5.39 -18.75 -5.58
CA PRO A 68 -6.39 -17.96 -4.87
C PRO A 68 -6.44 -16.52 -5.41
N LEU A 69 -7.64 -16.01 -5.63
CA LEU A 69 -7.88 -14.60 -5.89
C LEU A 69 -7.91 -13.86 -4.56
N VAL A 70 -7.04 -12.86 -4.41
CA VAL A 70 -6.90 -12.08 -3.18
C VAL A 70 -7.39 -10.65 -3.40
N LEU A 71 -8.21 -10.16 -2.48
CA LEU A 71 -8.69 -8.78 -2.41
C LEU A 71 -8.35 -8.17 -1.05
N ARG A 72 -8.07 -6.88 -1.01
CA ARG A 72 -7.86 -6.13 0.23
C ARG A 72 -8.97 -5.13 0.40
N ALA A 73 -9.69 -5.21 1.52
CA ALA A 73 -10.61 -4.20 1.96
C ALA A 73 -9.90 -3.30 2.97
N ARG A 74 -10.02 -1.99 2.81
CA ARG A 74 -9.38 -1.00 3.67
C ARG A 74 -10.38 0.04 4.15
N GLN A 75 -10.31 0.38 5.43
CA GLN A 75 -11.02 1.49 6.04
C GLN A 75 -10.04 2.41 6.77
N ALA A 76 -10.16 3.72 6.58
CA ALA A 76 -9.43 4.70 7.40
C ALA A 76 -10.12 4.81 8.76
N LEU A 77 -9.41 4.52 9.84
CA LEU A 77 -9.92 4.55 11.21
C LEU A 77 -10.06 5.98 11.74
N ASP A 78 -9.12 6.85 11.37
CA ASP A 78 -9.14 8.26 11.78
C ASP A 78 -10.18 9.09 11.00
N HIS A 79 -10.65 8.55 9.87
CA HIS A 79 -11.61 9.19 8.95
C HIS A 79 -12.74 8.22 8.57
N PRO A 80 -13.59 7.82 9.53
CA PRO A 80 -14.65 6.84 9.29
C PRO A 80 -15.74 7.31 8.32
N GLU A 81 -15.79 8.61 8.02
CA GLU A 81 -16.65 9.21 6.98
C GLU A 81 -16.19 8.89 5.55
N MET A 82 -14.93 8.52 5.37
CA MET A 82 -14.37 8.19 4.06
C MET A 82 -14.89 6.83 3.57
N PRO A 83 -15.07 6.66 2.25
CA PRO A 83 -15.53 5.39 1.70
C PRO A 83 -14.54 4.26 2.01
N TRP A 84 -15.06 3.03 2.06
CA TRP A 84 -14.22 1.84 2.10
C TRP A 84 -13.50 1.67 0.77
N HIS A 85 -12.29 1.15 0.79
CA HIS A 85 -11.53 0.88 -0.43
C HIS A 85 -11.41 -0.62 -0.66
N LEU A 86 -11.70 -1.05 -1.88
CA LEU A 86 -11.45 -2.42 -2.33
C LEU A 86 -10.31 -2.41 -3.34
N ARG A 87 -9.27 -3.17 -3.04
CA ARG A 87 -8.06 -3.26 -3.87
C ARG A 87 -7.80 -4.68 -4.33
N TYR A 88 -7.67 -4.85 -5.64
CA TYR A 88 -7.09 -6.05 -6.25
C TYR A 88 -5.61 -5.80 -6.54
N ILE A 89 -4.77 -6.77 -6.19
CA ILE A 89 -3.34 -6.77 -6.46
C ILE A 89 -3.03 -8.04 -7.23
N GLY A 90 -2.62 -7.88 -8.48
CA GLY A 90 -2.21 -8.97 -9.35
C GLY A 90 -0.86 -9.55 -8.94
N LEU A 91 -0.52 -10.68 -9.56
CA LEU A 91 0.80 -11.28 -9.39
C LEU A 91 1.88 -10.33 -9.92
N PRO A 92 3.05 -10.27 -9.25
CA PRO A 92 4.21 -9.59 -9.81
C PRO A 92 4.55 -10.13 -11.19
N GLU A 93 4.79 -9.23 -12.14
CA GLU A 93 5.26 -9.59 -13.46
C GLU A 93 6.60 -10.33 -13.34
N MET A 94 6.62 -11.55 -13.87
CA MET A 94 7.83 -12.34 -14.05
C MET A 94 8.64 -11.67 -15.16
N GLY A 95 9.46 -10.69 -14.79
CA GLY A 95 10.27 -9.90 -15.71
C GLY A 95 11.71 -9.72 -15.23
N ASP A 96 12.52 -9.16 -16.14
CA ASP A 96 13.96 -8.99 -16.07
C ASP A 96 14.51 -8.71 -14.65
N LYS A 97 15.50 -9.52 -14.23
CA LYS A 97 16.19 -9.40 -12.95
C LYS A 97 16.92 -8.07 -12.78
N THR A 98 17.18 -7.36 -13.88
CA THR A 98 17.86 -6.06 -13.87
C THR A 98 16.96 -4.90 -13.41
N ARG A 99 15.63 -5.09 -13.42
CA ARG A 99 14.67 -4.03 -13.07
C ARG A 99 14.71 -3.73 -11.57
N ALA A 100 14.79 -2.44 -11.25
CA ALA A 100 14.86 -1.95 -9.88
C ALA A 100 13.54 -2.11 -9.10
N THR A 101 12.40 -2.05 -9.80
CA THR A 101 11.06 -2.08 -9.18
C THR A 101 10.35 -3.40 -9.43
N MET A 102 9.51 -3.82 -8.49
CA MET A 102 8.46 -4.79 -8.75
C MET A 102 7.35 -4.12 -9.54
N ILE A 103 6.76 -4.83 -10.51
CA ILE A 103 5.57 -4.36 -11.24
C ILE A 103 4.47 -5.39 -11.12
N ARG A 104 3.25 -4.92 -10.89
CA ARG A 104 2.05 -5.76 -10.84
C ARG A 104 0.83 -4.96 -11.26
N ASN A 105 -0.17 -5.65 -11.79
CA ASN A 105 -1.48 -5.03 -12.04
C ASN A 105 -2.13 -4.66 -10.71
N CYS A 106 -2.77 -3.51 -10.64
CA CYS A 106 -3.60 -3.15 -9.49
C CYS A 106 -4.90 -2.50 -9.93
N ILE A 107 -5.97 -2.73 -9.17
CA ILE A 107 -7.24 -2.04 -9.32
C ILE A 107 -7.64 -1.56 -7.92
N ASP A 108 -8.05 -0.32 -7.81
CA ASP A 108 -8.51 0.30 -6.57
C ASP A 108 -9.84 1.00 -6.84
N VAL A 109 -10.83 0.75 -6.00
CA VAL A 109 -12.17 1.33 -6.11
C VAL A 109 -12.72 1.71 -4.75
N ASP A 110 -13.42 2.84 -4.72
CA ASP A 110 -14.17 3.28 -3.55
C ASP A 110 -15.50 2.51 -3.47
N THR A 111 -15.90 2.16 -2.26
CA THR A 111 -17.05 1.29 -1.99
C THR A 111 -17.82 1.77 -0.75
N SER A 112 -19.04 1.27 -0.61
CA SER A 112 -19.88 1.49 0.57
C SER A 112 -19.44 0.63 1.76
N ASN A 113 -19.93 0.99 2.94
CA ASN A 113 -19.65 0.31 4.21
C ASN A 113 -20.09 -1.16 4.31
N ASN A 114 -20.93 -1.64 3.37
CA ASN A 114 -21.35 -3.04 3.30
C ASN A 114 -20.34 -3.94 2.55
N LEU A 115 -19.13 -3.44 2.24
CA LEU A 115 -18.11 -4.17 1.48
C LEU A 115 -17.80 -5.56 2.08
N VAL A 116 -17.60 -5.66 3.39
CA VAL A 116 -17.28 -6.93 4.07
C VAL A 116 -18.41 -7.94 3.89
N GLN A 117 -19.66 -7.51 4.08
CA GLN A 117 -20.82 -8.38 3.87
C GLN A 117 -20.91 -8.84 2.41
N PHE A 118 -20.75 -7.91 1.47
CA PHE A 118 -20.77 -8.20 0.04
C PHE A 118 -19.71 -9.23 -0.36
N LEU A 119 -18.47 -9.09 0.12
CA LEU A 119 -17.40 -10.06 -0.16
C LEU A 119 -17.71 -11.45 0.40
N ASN A 120 -18.25 -11.53 1.63
CA ASN A 120 -18.67 -12.80 2.23
C ASN A 120 -19.80 -13.47 1.43
N GLU A 121 -20.78 -12.70 0.95
CA GLU A 121 -21.88 -13.20 0.10
C GLU A 121 -21.38 -13.71 -1.26
N LEU A 122 -20.33 -13.11 -1.81
CA LEU A 122 -19.64 -13.61 -3.01
C LEU A 122 -18.80 -14.88 -2.76
N GLY A 123 -18.67 -15.31 -1.50
CA GLY A 123 -17.93 -16.52 -1.12
C GLY A 123 -16.45 -16.30 -0.81
N PHE A 124 -15.99 -15.05 -0.73
CA PHE A 124 -14.67 -14.76 -0.19
C PHE A 124 -14.60 -15.11 1.31
N ARG A 125 -13.42 -15.51 1.75
CA ARG A 125 -13.12 -15.78 3.16
C ARG A 125 -12.03 -14.83 3.62
N LEU A 126 -12.19 -14.30 4.82
CA LEU A 126 -11.13 -13.56 5.49
C LEU A 126 -9.92 -14.49 5.71
N ASP A 127 -8.75 -14.05 5.26
CA ASP A 127 -7.47 -14.74 5.45
C ASP A 127 -6.79 -14.19 6.71
N TYR A 128 -6.52 -12.89 6.72
CA TYR A 128 -5.97 -12.16 7.86
C TYR A 128 -6.36 -10.69 7.82
N GLU A 129 -6.16 -10.02 8.94
CA GLU A 129 -6.43 -8.60 9.12
C GLU A 129 -5.35 -7.97 9.99
N PHE A 130 -5.12 -6.68 9.78
CA PHE A 130 -4.07 -5.92 10.46
C PHE A 130 -4.38 -4.43 10.40
N VAL A 131 -3.68 -3.67 11.24
CA VAL A 131 -3.72 -2.21 11.21
C VAL A 131 -2.38 -1.69 10.72
N LEU A 132 -2.42 -0.76 9.77
CA LEU A 132 -1.27 0.06 9.39
C LEU A 132 -1.42 1.44 10.02
N LYS A 133 -0.37 1.90 10.67
CA LYS A 133 -0.29 3.29 11.13
C LYS A 133 1.05 3.88 10.77
N GLY A 134 1.07 5.12 10.28
CA GLY A 134 2.32 5.70 9.83
C GLY A 134 2.18 7.03 9.13
N PHE A 135 3.17 7.29 8.29
CA PHE A 135 3.35 8.55 7.60
C PHE A 135 3.34 8.35 6.09
N MET A 136 2.80 9.32 5.37
CA MET A 136 2.75 9.36 3.93
C MET A 136 3.45 10.62 3.41
N PHE A 137 4.23 10.46 2.35
CA PHE A 137 4.87 11.55 1.63
C PHE A 137 4.62 11.42 0.12
N ARG A 138 4.59 12.56 -0.57
CA ARG A 138 4.45 12.62 -2.02
C ARG A 138 5.59 13.39 -2.67
N LYS A 139 6.12 12.86 -3.76
CA LYS A 139 7.05 13.56 -4.66
C LYS A 139 6.57 13.35 -6.10
N GLY A 140 5.92 14.35 -6.67
CA GLY A 140 5.15 14.23 -7.89
C GLY A 140 4.14 13.08 -7.80
N ARG A 141 4.32 12.05 -8.63
CA ARG A 141 3.47 10.85 -8.67
C ARG A 141 3.92 9.74 -7.71
N MET A 142 5.09 9.89 -7.08
CA MET A 142 5.63 8.90 -6.14
C MET A 142 4.99 9.07 -4.76
N LYS A 143 4.53 7.96 -4.20
CA LYS A 143 4.04 7.87 -2.83
C LYS A 143 5.01 7.05 -2.00
N VAL A 144 5.48 7.64 -0.91
CA VAL A 144 6.29 6.95 0.11
C VAL A 144 5.44 6.75 1.35
N THR A 145 5.36 5.52 1.85
CA THR A 145 4.76 5.22 3.16
C THR A 145 5.84 4.73 4.11
N VAL A 146 5.78 5.19 5.36
CA VAL A 146 6.60 4.71 6.48
C VAL A 146 5.62 4.21 7.54
N ALA A 147 5.40 2.90 7.58
CA ALA A 147 4.25 2.30 8.26
C ALA A 147 4.67 1.25 9.31
N LYS A 148 4.01 1.29 10.46
CA LYS A 148 4.06 0.23 11.46
C LYS A 148 2.92 -0.75 11.18
N ILE A 149 3.28 -2.01 11.01
CA ILE A 149 2.31 -3.10 10.89
C ILE A 149 1.96 -3.56 12.30
N CYS A 150 0.67 -3.57 12.62
CA CYS A 150 0.16 -4.03 13.89
C CYS A 150 -0.81 -5.19 13.66
N ARG A 151 -0.63 -6.29 14.39
CA ARG A 151 -1.59 -7.39 14.39
C ARG A 151 -2.71 -7.09 15.37
N LEU A 152 -3.90 -7.59 15.10
CA LEU A 152 -5.01 -7.55 16.03
C LEU A 152 -4.82 -8.64 17.10
N LEU A 153 -5.08 -8.29 18.36
CA LEU A 153 -5.12 -9.23 19.48
C LEU A 153 -6.48 -9.93 19.59
N GLN A 154 -7.53 -9.29 19.06
CA GLN A 154 -8.88 -9.81 18.97
C GLN A 154 -9.42 -9.57 17.57
N GLN A 155 -10.01 -10.60 16.97
CA GLN A 155 -10.55 -10.52 15.61
C GLN A 155 -11.63 -9.43 15.51
N ASN A 156 -11.63 -8.66 14.42
CA ASN A 156 -12.53 -7.54 14.15
C ASN A 156 -12.48 -6.41 15.19
N ASN A 157 -11.41 -6.29 15.97
CA ASN A 157 -11.22 -5.23 16.94
C ASN A 157 -9.95 -4.40 16.62
N PRO A 158 -10.04 -3.35 15.79
CA PRO A 158 -8.90 -2.53 15.39
C PRO A 158 -8.33 -1.65 16.51
N ASP A 159 -9.01 -1.53 17.65
CA ASP A 159 -8.50 -0.81 18.82
C ASP A 159 -7.53 -1.66 19.65
N SER A 160 -7.66 -2.98 19.56
CA SER A 160 -6.86 -3.94 20.33
C SER A 160 -5.71 -4.50 19.49
N ILE A 161 -4.66 -3.71 19.32
CA ILE A 161 -3.53 -4.01 18.43
C ILE A 161 -2.18 -4.01 19.13
N GLU A 162 -1.23 -4.75 18.57
CA GLU A 162 0.18 -4.65 18.95
C GLU A 162 1.11 -4.67 17.72
N PRO A 163 2.26 -3.98 17.76
CA PRO A 163 3.19 -4.00 16.64
C PRO A 163 3.82 -5.38 16.42
N VAL A 164 3.95 -5.79 15.16
CA VAL A 164 4.51 -7.11 14.82
C VAL A 164 6.03 -7.19 14.91
N SER A 165 6.71 -6.03 14.90
CA SER A 165 8.17 -5.92 14.92
C SER A 165 8.63 -4.59 15.52
N GLN A 166 9.94 -4.45 15.74
CA GLN A 166 10.61 -3.20 16.12
C GLN A 166 11.11 -2.39 14.91
N SER A 167 10.42 -2.55 13.78
CA SER A 167 10.74 -1.86 12.53
C SER A 167 9.53 -1.16 11.93
N TYR A 168 9.78 -0.19 11.07
CA TYR A 168 8.81 0.36 10.12
C TYR A 168 9.04 -0.26 8.75
N LEU A 169 7.96 -0.61 8.07
CA LEU A 169 7.96 -0.92 6.65
C LEU A 169 8.01 0.40 5.88
N VAL A 170 8.92 0.50 4.92
CA VAL A 170 9.01 1.64 4.01
C VAL A 170 8.67 1.17 2.61
N GLU A 171 7.65 1.77 1.99
CA GLU A 171 7.27 1.46 0.62
C GLU A 171 7.34 2.71 -0.25
N LEU A 172 7.93 2.57 -1.44
CA LEU A 172 7.91 3.56 -2.50
C LEU A 172 7.07 2.99 -3.64
N SER A 173 5.98 3.67 -3.98
CA SER A 173 5.01 3.20 -4.96
C SER A 173 4.62 4.28 -5.96
N VAL A 174 4.35 3.85 -7.20
CA VAL A 174 3.73 4.67 -8.25
C VAL A 174 2.67 3.83 -8.94
N VAL A 175 1.49 4.40 -9.17
CA VAL A 175 0.46 3.79 -10.02
C VAL A 175 0.40 4.55 -11.34
N ALA A 176 0.53 3.83 -12.45
CA ALA A 176 0.54 4.43 -13.78
C ALA A 176 -0.13 3.51 -14.81
N PRO A 177 -0.61 4.06 -15.95
CA PRO A 177 -0.96 3.26 -17.11
C PRO A 177 0.18 2.33 -17.54
N THR A 178 -0.20 1.18 -18.11
CA THR A 178 0.76 0.17 -18.59
C THR A 178 1.76 0.75 -19.60
N GLY A 179 3.03 0.35 -19.51
CA GLY A 179 4.08 0.70 -20.47
C GLY A 179 4.95 1.91 -20.10
N GLN A 180 4.83 2.47 -18.90
CA GLN A 180 5.66 3.60 -18.43
C GLN A 180 6.97 3.13 -17.79
N GLU A 181 7.84 2.45 -18.54
CA GLU A 181 9.06 1.82 -17.97
C GLU A 181 10.05 2.82 -17.35
N ALA A 182 10.13 4.04 -17.87
CA ALA A 182 11.00 5.11 -17.35
C ALA A 182 10.75 5.44 -15.87
N LEU A 183 9.54 5.16 -15.35
CA LEU A 183 9.22 5.34 -13.93
C LEU A 183 10.11 4.52 -13.02
N ALA A 184 10.55 3.34 -13.45
CA ALA A 184 11.42 2.48 -12.63
C ALA A 184 12.79 3.14 -12.38
N ASP A 185 13.34 3.85 -13.39
CA ASP A 185 14.60 4.56 -13.26
C ASP A 185 14.46 5.82 -12.40
N GLU A 186 13.35 6.55 -12.52
CA GLU A 186 13.04 7.69 -11.66
C GLU A 186 12.89 7.27 -10.19
N MET A 187 12.16 6.17 -9.94
CA MET A 187 12.00 5.61 -8.59
C MET A 187 13.34 5.16 -8.01
N LYS A 188 14.19 4.53 -8.82
CA LYS A 188 15.54 4.16 -8.42
C LYS A 188 16.39 5.38 -8.08
N ALA A 189 16.40 6.40 -8.92
CA ALA A 189 17.16 7.63 -8.68
C ALA A 189 16.69 8.34 -7.39
N PHE A 190 15.40 8.28 -7.08
CA PHE A 190 14.88 8.77 -5.80
C PHE A 190 15.30 7.89 -4.62
N SER A 191 15.21 6.56 -4.74
CA SER A 191 15.58 5.65 -3.64
C SER A 191 17.06 5.72 -3.27
N GLU A 192 17.95 5.98 -4.24
CA GLU A 192 19.38 6.21 -3.97
C GLU A 192 19.61 7.42 -3.05
N GLN A 193 18.75 8.45 -3.09
CA GLN A 193 18.87 9.63 -2.22
C GLN A 193 18.48 9.37 -0.76
N LEU A 194 17.87 8.22 -0.49
CA LEU A 194 17.50 7.74 0.84
C LEU A 194 18.58 6.89 1.48
N LYS A 195 19.61 6.46 0.72
CA LYS A 195 20.76 5.76 1.30
C LYS A 195 21.62 6.72 2.12
N PRO A 196 22.21 6.25 3.25
CA PRO A 196 22.14 4.89 3.78
C PRO A 196 20.96 4.65 4.75
N LEU A 197 20.03 5.61 4.92
CA LEU A 197 18.98 5.54 5.94
C LEU A 197 18.01 4.37 5.71
N VAL A 198 17.62 4.15 4.45
CA VAL A 198 16.83 2.99 4.04
C VAL A 198 17.30 2.52 2.68
N GLN A 199 17.42 1.20 2.53
CA GLN A 199 17.65 0.56 1.24
C GLN A 199 16.31 0.03 0.74
N LEU A 200 15.82 0.61 -0.35
CA LEU A 200 14.61 0.17 -1.03
C LEU A 200 14.99 -0.68 -2.23
N ASP A 201 14.43 -1.88 -2.31
CA ASP A 201 14.69 -2.83 -3.39
C ASP A 201 13.40 -3.52 -3.85
N LYS A 202 13.50 -4.24 -4.97
CA LYS A 202 12.48 -5.20 -5.40
C LYS A 202 12.44 -6.37 -4.42
N PHE A 203 11.34 -6.51 -3.68
CA PHE A 203 11.16 -7.62 -2.76
C PHE A 203 10.48 -8.81 -3.45
N ASP A 204 11.07 -10.01 -3.35
CA ASP A 204 10.47 -11.24 -3.87
C ASP A 204 9.69 -11.95 -2.76
N HIS A 205 8.37 -11.78 -2.73
CA HIS A 205 7.49 -12.38 -1.72
C HIS A 205 7.52 -13.91 -1.69
N ARG A 206 7.98 -14.59 -2.76
CA ARG A 206 8.15 -16.06 -2.76
C ARG A 206 9.24 -16.52 -1.80
N ARG A 207 10.17 -15.64 -1.44
CA ARG A 207 11.23 -15.95 -0.47
C ARG A 207 10.69 -16.16 0.94
N LEU A 208 9.49 -15.67 1.23
CA LEU A 208 8.83 -15.86 2.52
C LEU A 208 8.15 -17.23 2.67
N GLN A 209 7.96 -17.99 1.58
CA GLN A 209 7.35 -19.33 1.64
C GLN A 209 8.32 -20.43 2.12
N HIS A 210 9.60 -20.09 2.33
CA HIS A 210 10.66 -21.02 2.75
C HIS A 210 11.30 -20.65 4.10
N VAL A 211 10.64 -19.81 4.90
CA VAL A 211 11.02 -19.48 6.28
C VAL A 211 9.94 -19.99 7.20
#